data_AF-A0A374AP64-F1
#
_entry.id   AF-A0A374AP64-F1
#
_cell.length_a   1.000
_cell.length_b   1.000
_cell.length_c   1.000
_cell.angle_alpha   90.00
_cell.angle_beta   90.00
_cell.angle_gamma   90.00
#
_symmetry.space_group_name_H-M   'P 1'
#
loop_
_entity.id
_entity.type
_entity.pdbx_description
1 polymer ?
#
loop_
_entity_poly.entity_id
_entity_poly.type
_entity_poly.pdbx_seq_one_letter_code
_entity_poly.pdbx_strand_id
1 'polypeptide(L)'
;MKKIPTVHKKLAAVLLFVLLVGCFLTGVLYISGKKTAKKSVYKNGTVQYNIFYNNKEEIRRMVKQGFDLNDPDQSAANTPLLMAIDALDRNRMYGMVEFLIGQGAEVNADYSAENDIVFRRRTPLYEAISFGDRKLLSQLLKAGADAAYQDKDGTTPLMFACYMANGNVDQNSVDIIRSLLYAGADPSAVNKDGKTAEDYFEMGRKNIEAEMKNSRLTDEEKKQSRRYLGKIRVLLDRAVVSRR
;
A
#
# COMPACT_ATOMS: atom_id res chain seq x y z
N MET A 1 56.84 -33.81 43.73
CA MET A 1 55.56 -33.66 42.98
C MET A 1 54.61 -32.78 43.80
N LYS A 2 54.41 -31.51 43.43
CA LYS A 2 53.51 -30.59 44.17
C LYS A 2 52.06 -30.96 43.84
N LYS A 3 51.27 -31.35 44.85
CA LYS A 3 49.83 -31.62 44.72
C LYS A 3 49.12 -30.32 44.33
N ILE A 4 48.50 -30.30 43.15
CA ILE A 4 47.64 -29.18 42.72
C ILE A 4 46.45 -29.11 43.70
N PRO A 5 46.20 -27.97 44.37
CA PRO A 5 45.17 -27.88 45.39
C PRO A 5 43.78 -28.15 44.78
N THR A 6 42.97 -28.93 45.49
CA THR A 6 41.61 -29.38 45.12
C THR A 6 40.66 -28.25 44.72
N VAL A 7 40.91 -27.04 45.19
CA VAL A 7 40.18 -25.82 44.83
C VAL A 7 40.34 -25.48 43.34
N HIS A 8 41.54 -25.63 42.78
CA HIS A 8 41.78 -25.36 41.36
C HIS A 8 41.10 -26.37 40.43
N LYS A 9 40.94 -27.63 40.85
CA LYS A 9 40.19 -28.63 40.07
C LYS A 9 38.69 -28.32 40.05
N LYS A 10 38.11 -27.87 41.17
CA LYS A 10 36.71 -27.43 41.22
C LYS A 10 36.48 -26.15 40.40
N LEU A 11 37.40 -25.18 40.48
CA LEU A 11 37.31 -23.95 39.70
C LEU A 11 37.43 -24.22 38.19
N ALA A 12 38.32 -25.13 37.77
CA ALA A 12 38.46 -25.54 36.38
C ALA A 12 37.22 -26.29 35.86
N ALA A 13 36.60 -27.14 36.69
CA ALA A 13 35.36 -27.83 36.32
C ALA A 13 34.17 -26.86 36.18
N VAL A 14 34.07 -25.85 37.05
CA VAL A 14 33.05 -24.81 36.93
C VAL A 14 33.27 -23.94 35.69
N LEU A 15 34.52 -23.56 35.38
CA LEU A 15 34.83 -22.82 34.16
C LEU A 15 34.50 -23.62 32.89
N LEU A 16 34.83 -24.92 32.87
CA LEU A 16 34.53 -25.80 31.75
C LEU A 16 33.01 -25.97 31.58
N PHE A 17 32.26 -26.09 32.67
CA PHE A 17 30.80 -26.18 32.65
C PHE A 17 30.15 -24.88 32.16
N VAL A 18 30.63 -23.71 32.62
CA VAL A 18 30.15 -22.39 32.14
C VAL A 18 30.46 -22.19 30.66
N LEU A 19 31.63 -22.63 30.18
CA LEU A 19 31.98 -22.59 28.76
C LEU A 19 31.12 -23.55 27.92
N LEU A 20 30.84 -24.76 28.40
CA LEU A 20 30.02 -25.74 27.69
C LEU A 20 28.54 -25.31 27.63
N VAL A 21 27.99 -24.81 28.73
CA VAL A 21 26.62 -24.26 28.78
C VAL A 21 26.53 -22.97 27.96
N GLY A 22 27.55 -22.12 28.00
CA GLY A 22 27.67 -20.93 27.15
C GLY A 22 27.68 -21.28 25.66
N CYS A 23 28.47 -22.28 25.24
CA CYS A 23 28.48 -22.79 23.86
C CYS A 23 27.16 -23.45 23.44
N PHE A 24 26.45 -24.10 24.39
CA PHE A 24 25.13 -24.66 24.12
C PHE A 24 24.07 -23.58 23.96
N LEU A 25 24.07 -22.54 24.80
CA LEU A 25 23.13 -21.41 24.68
C LEU A 25 23.41 -20.57 23.43
N THR A 26 24.67 -20.32 23.07
CA THR A 26 25.00 -19.65 21.80
C THR A 26 24.67 -20.52 20.61
N GLY A 27 24.86 -21.84 20.70
CA GLY A 27 24.45 -22.81 19.66
C GLY A 27 22.93 -22.85 19.47
N VAL A 28 22.16 -22.89 20.55
CA VAL A 28 20.68 -22.88 20.51
C VAL A 28 20.15 -21.53 20.04
N LEU A 29 20.72 -20.40 20.48
CA LEU A 29 20.39 -19.07 19.94
C LEU A 29 20.79 -18.93 18.47
N TYR A 30 21.90 -19.53 18.04
CA TYR A 30 22.34 -19.55 16.64
C TYR A 30 21.43 -20.43 15.75
N ILE A 31 20.86 -21.51 16.31
CA ILE A 31 19.91 -22.39 15.61
C ILE A 31 18.49 -21.80 15.61
N SER A 32 18.04 -21.20 16.73
CA SER A 32 16.71 -20.58 16.84
C SER A 32 16.61 -19.19 16.21
N GLY A 33 17.72 -18.45 16.08
CA GLY A 33 17.82 -17.18 15.34
C GLY A 33 17.93 -17.35 13.81
N LYS A 34 18.02 -18.60 13.34
CA LYS A 34 18.02 -18.98 11.92
C LYS A 34 16.77 -19.79 11.55
N LYS A 35 15.59 -19.26 11.84
CA LYS A 35 14.58 -19.22 10.77
C LYS A 35 15.14 -18.27 9.71
N THR A 36 16.07 -18.79 8.91
CA THR A 36 16.69 -18.03 7.83
C THR A 36 15.56 -17.62 6.89
N ALA A 37 15.16 -16.35 6.94
CA ALA A 37 14.68 -15.69 5.74
C ALA A 37 15.68 -16.09 4.65
N LYS A 38 15.20 -16.78 3.61
CA LYS A 38 16.03 -17.08 2.45
C LYS A 38 16.43 -15.73 1.89
N LYS A 39 17.62 -15.25 2.27
CA LYS A 39 18.19 -14.01 1.75
C LYS A 39 18.13 -14.15 0.23
N SER A 40 17.33 -13.29 -0.42
CA SER A 40 17.06 -13.35 -1.85
C SER A 40 18.36 -13.66 -2.61
N VAL A 41 18.33 -14.69 -3.45
CA VAL A 41 19.44 -15.07 -4.34
C VAL A 41 19.77 -13.93 -5.32
N TYR A 42 18.86 -12.96 -5.48
CA TYR A 42 18.99 -11.82 -6.37
C TYR A 42 19.64 -10.63 -5.67
N LYS A 43 20.65 -10.04 -6.33
CA LYS A 43 21.29 -8.80 -5.90
C LYS A 43 20.25 -7.68 -5.81
N ASN A 44 20.42 -6.78 -4.84
CA ASN A 44 19.62 -5.55 -4.74
C ASN A 44 19.49 -4.86 -6.11
N GLY A 45 18.26 -4.52 -6.50
CA GLY A 45 17.95 -3.86 -7.77
C GLY A 45 17.70 -4.80 -8.96
N THR A 46 17.94 -6.11 -8.85
CA THR A 46 17.69 -7.05 -9.97
C THR A 46 16.20 -7.13 -10.31
N VAL A 47 15.32 -7.25 -9.30
CA VAL A 47 13.86 -7.30 -9.50
C VAL A 47 13.35 -5.96 -10.03
N GLN A 48 13.85 -4.85 -9.46
CA GLN A 48 13.55 -3.49 -9.90
C GLN A 48 13.85 -3.28 -11.39
N TYR A 49 15.05 -3.67 -11.84
CA TYR A 49 15.43 -3.61 -13.25
C TYR A 49 14.42 -4.38 -14.12
N ASN A 50 14.10 -5.61 -13.74
CA ASN A 50 13.19 -6.43 -14.54
C ASN A 50 11.76 -5.87 -14.58
N ILE A 51 11.30 -5.20 -13.51
CA ILE A 51 10.01 -4.50 -13.51
C ILE A 51 10.06 -3.31 -14.47
N PHE A 52 11.01 -2.39 -14.31
CA PHE A 52 11.08 -1.17 -15.12
C PHE A 52 11.30 -1.43 -16.61
N TYR A 53 12.03 -2.50 -16.95
CA TYR A 53 12.24 -2.89 -18.35
C TYR A 53 11.20 -3.88 -18.88
N ASN A 54 10.17 -4.22 -18.09
CA ASN A 54 9.07 -5.12 -18.45
C ASN A 54 9.49 -6.56 -18.77
N ASN A 55 10.52 -7.07 -18.09
CA ASN A 55 11.09 -8.41 -18.28
C ASN A 55 10.31 -9.48 -17.49
N LYS A 56 9.07 -9.74 -17.90
CA LYS A 56 8.15 -10.68 -17.23
C LYS A 56 8.71 -12.11 -17.14
N GLU A 57 9.43 -12.57 -18.17
CA GLU A 57 10.01 -13.92 -18.19
C GLU A 57 11.06 -14.12 -17.10
N GLU A 58 11.89 -13.10 -16.87
CA GLU A 58 12.90 -13.14 -15.81
C GLU A 58 12.25 -13.11 -14.43
N ILE A 59 11.23 -12.27 -14.24
CA ILE A 59 10.45 -12.25 -12.98
C ILE A 59 9.80 -13.62 -12.73
N ARG A 60 9.18 -14.23 -13.75
CA ARG A 60 8.60 -15.58 -13.64
C ARG A 60 9.66 -16.61 -13.24
N ARG A 61 10.85 -16.54 -13.83
CA ARG A 61 11.97 -17.41 -13.48
C ARG A 61 12.40 -17.21 -12.03
N MET A 62 12.43 -15.97 -11.55
CA MET A 62 12.76 -15.63 -10.17
C MET A 62 11.76 -16.22 -9.18
N VAL A 63 10.47 -16.03 -9.43
CA VAL A 63 9.39 -16.58 -8.60
C VAL A 63 9.45 -18.11 -8.55
N LYS A 64 9.68 -18.78 -9.70
CA LYS A 64 9.88 -20.24 -9.74
C LYS A 64 11.08 -20.73 -8.94
N GLN A 65 12.12 -19.90 -8.80
CA GLN A 65 13.30 -20.19 -7.99
C GLN A 65 13.10 -19.86 -6.49
N GLY A 66 11.90 -19.42 -6.11
CA GLY A 66 11.52 -19.11 -4.74
C GLY A 66 11.75 -17.66 -4.33
N PHE A 67 11.84 -16.73 -5.28
CA PHE A 67 11.69 -15.31 -4.96
C PHE A 67 10.29 -15.04 -4.42
N ASP A 68 10.21 -14.43 -3.23
CA ASP A 68 8.96 -14.01 -2.64
C ASP A 68 8.60 -12.60 -3.13
N LEU A 69 7.45 -12.48 -3.81
CA LEU A 69 6.93 -11.19 -4.28
C LEU A 69 6.35 -10.33 -3.14
N ASN A 70 6.15 -10.92 -1.97
CA ASN A 70 5.44 -10.32 -0.84
C ASN A 70 6.32 -10.27 0.42
N ASP A 71 7.64 -10.37 0.27
CA ASP A 71 8.58 -10.36 1.38
C ASP A 71 8.38 -9.11 2.26
N PRO A 72 7.95 -9.27 3.52
CA PRO A 72 7.63 -8.15 4.40
C PRO A 72 8.86 -7.37 4.86
N ASP A 73 10.06 -7.94 4.73
CA ASP A 73 11.32 -7.27 5.05
C ASP A 73 11.79 -6.36 3.89
N GLN A 74 11.11 -6.41 2.74
CA GLN A 74 11.28 -5.41 1.69
C GLN A 74 10.57 -4.11 2.11
N SER A 75 11.30 -2.99 2.09
CA SER A 75 10.66 -1.68 2.28
C SER A 75 9.56 -1.45 1.23
N ALA A 76 8.60 -0.56 1.49
CA ALA A 76 7.53 -0.21 0.55
C ALA A 76 8.06 0.03 -0.89
N ALA A 77 9.17 0.78 -0.96
CA ALA A 77 9.90 1.12 -2.18
C ALA A 77 10.55 -0.08 -2.90
N ASN A 78 10.59 -1.26 -2.26
CA ASN A 78 11.17 -2.49 -2.76
C ASN A 78 10.12 -3.54 -3.15
N THR A 79 8.84 -3.24 -3.02
CA THR A 79 7.78 -4.23 -3.27
C THR A 79 7.50 -4.29 -4.78
N PRO A 80 7.54 -5.47 -5.40
CA PRO A 80 7.40 -5.59 -6.86
C PRO A 80 6.15 -4.93 -7.42
N LEU A 81 5.02 -5.07 -6.72
CA LEU A 81 3.74 -4.52 -7.18
C LEU A 81 3.74 -2.98 -7.12
N LEU A 82 4.17 -2.36 -6.01
CA LEU A 82 4.24 -0.91 -5.94
C LEU A 82 5.32 -0.32 -6.86
N MET A 83 6.46 -1.00 -7.05
CA MET A 83 7.47 -0.57 -8.03
C MET A 83 6.89 -0.43 -9.44
N ALA A 84 6.00 -1.34 -9.84
CA ALA A 84 5.33 -1.25 -11.13
C ALA A 84 4.32 -0.10 -11.19
N ILE A 85 3.67 0.23 -10.07
CA ILE A 85 2.68 1.31 -9.95
C ILE A 85 3.34 2.69 -9.92
N ASP A 86 4.46 2.82 -9.21
CA ASP A 86 5.23 4.06 -9.04
C ASP A 86 6.10 4.42 -10.26
N ALA A 87 6.24 3.50 -11.20
CA ALA A 87 7.02 3.72 -12.41
C ALA A 87 6.48 4.90 -13.25
N LEU A 88 7.40 5.70 -13.81
CA LEU A 88 7.07 6.92 -14.55
C LEU A 88 6.20 6.68 -15.80
N ASP A 89 6.30 5.50 -16.43
CA ASP A 89 5.50 5.12 -17.60
C ASP A 89 4.37 4.16 -17.22
N ARG A 90 3.33 4.70 -16.60
CA ARG A 90 2.19 3.92 -16.06
C ARG A 90 1.42 3.15 -17.12
N ASN A 91 1.26 3.74 -18.31
CA ASN A 91 0.51 3.09 -19.39
C ASN A 91 1.15 1.78 -19.84
N ARG A 92 2.49 1.72 -19.84
CA ARG A 92 3.24 0.50 -20.11
C ARG A 92 3.18 -0.51 -18.96
N MET A 93 3.00 -0.03 -17.73
CA MET A 93 3.11 -0.84 -16.52
C MET A 93 1.83 -1.54 -16.09
N TYR A 94 0.66 -1.16 -16.61
CA TYR A 94 -0.59 -1.92 -16.37
C TYR A 94 -0.46 -3.42 -16.64
N GLY A 95 0.22 -3.79 -17.72
CA GLY A 95 0.44 -5.20 -18.05
C GLY A 95 1.45 -5.89 -17.13
N MET A 96 2.35 -5.13 -16.49
CA MET A 96 3.26 -5.63 -15.47
C MET A 96 2.51 -5.82 -14.14
N VAL A 97 1.65 -4.87 -13.76
CA VAL A 97 0.75 -4.98 -12.59
C VAL A 97 -0.11 -6.23 -12.70
N GLU A 98 -0.83 -6.41 -13.81
CA GLU A 98 -1.63 -7.62 -14.06
C GLU A 98 -0.80 -8.89 -13.99
N PHE A 99 0.41 -8.86 -14.56
CA PHE A 99 1.32 -10.00 -14.54
C PHE A 99 1.77 -10.35 -13.12
N LEU A 100 2.20 -9.37 -12.32
CA LEU A 100 2.66 -9.58 -10.94
C LEU A 100 1.55 -10.12 -10.05
N ILE A 101 0.34 -9.56 -10.16
CA ILE A 101 -0.86 -10.10 -9.48
C ILE A 101 -1.09 -11.55 -9.89
N GLY A 102 -1.00 -11.85 -11.19
CA GLY A 102 -1.09 -13.22 -11.72
C GLY A 102 0.06 -14.16 -11.30
N GLN A 103 1.16 -13.63 -10.76
CA GLN A 103 2.24 -14.40 -10.13
C GLN A 103 2.08 -14.52 -8.61
N GLY A 104 0.99 -13.98 -8.03
CA GLY A 104 0.71 -14.05 -6.59
C GLY A 104 1.18 -12.85 -5.78
N ALA A 105 1.48 -11.71 -6.42
CA ALA A 105 1.69 -10.46 -5.69
C ALA A 105 0.42 -10.05 -4.92
N GLU A 106 0.58 -9.65 -3.67
CA GLU A 106 -0.52 -9.29 -2.79
C GLU A 106 -1.11 -7.91 -3.18
N VAL A 107 -2.35 -7.92 -3.65
CA VAL A 107 -3.05 -6.71 -4.14
C VAL A 107 -3.38 -5.71 -3.03
N ASN A 108 -3.54 -6.19 -1.79
CA ASN A 108 -3.87 -5.40 -0.61
C ASN A 108 -2.65 -5.10 0.25
N ALA A 109 -1.46 -5.31 -0.30
CA ALA A 109 -0.25 -5.14 0.46
C ALA A 109 -0.14 -3.69 0.94
N ASP A 110 0.16 -3.57 2.21
CA ASP A 110 -0.09 -2.35 2.96
C ASP A 110 1.21 -1.86 3.59
N TYR A 111 1.75 -0.83 2.99
CA TYR A 111 3.09 -0.38 3.27
C TYR A 111 3.10 0.97 3.99
N SER A 112 3.95 1.04 5.01
CA SER A 112 4.19 2.28 5.75
C SER A 112 5.18 3.14 4.97
N ALA A 113 4.71 4.25 4.41
CA ALA A 113 5.61 5.32 3.99
C ALA A 113 5.88 6.19 5.22
N GLU A 114 7.04 6.01 5.86
CA GLU A 114 7.41 6.75 7.09
C GLU A 114 7.38 8.28 6.91
N ASN A 115 7.44 8.77 5.65
CA ASN A 115 7.55 10.18 5.31
C ASN A 115 6.30 10.79 4.63
N ASP A 116 5.19 10.05 4.51
CA ASP A 116 3.95 10.62 3.97
C ASP A 116 3.13 11.28 5.08
N ILE A 117 2.95 12.59 4.96
CA ILE A 117 2.39 13.49 5.97
C ILE A 117 0.86 13.50 6.00
N VAL A 118 0.19 13.03 4.94
CA VAL A 118 -1.28 13.08 4.88
C VAL A 118 -1.91 11.72 5.17
N PHE A 119 -1.33 10.62 4.68
CA PHE A 119 -1.82 9.26 4.91
C PHE A 119 -0.65 8.30 5.13
N ARG A 120 -0.59 7.67 6.32
CA ARG A 120 0.60 6.93 6.80
C ARG A 120 0.74 5.51 6.23
N ARG A 121 -0.24 5.03 5.48
CA ARG A 121 -0.27 3.69 4.88
C ARG A 121 -0.73 3.80 3.43
N ARG A 122 -0.02 3.13 2.53
CA ARG A 122 -0.35 3.10 1.11
C ARG A 122 -0.62 1.66 0.68
N THR A 123 -1.83 1.42 0.16
CA THR A 123 -2.14 0.22 -0.61
C THR A 123 -2.08 0.55 -2.11
N PRO A 124 -1.90 -0.43 -2.99
CA PRO A 124 -2.01 -0.22 -4.44
C PRO A 124 -3.25 0.57 -4.86
N LEU A 125 -4.37 0.36 -4.16
CA LEU A 125 -5.63 1.05 -4.44
C LEU A 125 -5.56 2.56 -4.13
N TYR A 126 -4.87 2.96 -3.05
CA TYR A 126 -4.65 4.38 -2.73
C TYR A 126 -3.77 5.06 -3.78
N GLU A 127 -2.72 4.40 -4.26
CA GLU A 127 -1.87 4.98 -5.32
C GLU A 127 -2.67 5.23 -6.60
N ALA A 128 -3.51 4.28 -7.02
CA ALA A 128 -4.39 4.46 -8.17
C ALA A 128 -5.33 5.68 -8.01
N ILE A 129 -5.86 5.92 -6.81
CA ILE A 129 -6.70 7.08 -6.51
C ILE A 129 -5.89 8.37 -6.53
N SER A 130 -4.74 8.40 -5.86
CA SER A 130 -3.82 9.54 -5.78
C SER A 130 -3.40 10.03 -7.17
N PHE A 131 -3.18 9.08 -8.06
CA PHE A 131 -2.80 9.32 -9.44
C PHE A 131 -3.96 9.65 -10.38
N GLY A 132 -5.21 9.52 -9.92
CA GLY A 132 -6.37 9.62 -10.79
C GLY A 132 -6.40 8.52 -11.86
N ASP A 133 -5.75 7.39 -11.64
CA ASP A 133 -5.58 6.35 -12.65
C ASP A 133 -6.74 5.36 -12.61
N ARG A 134 -7.80 5.67 -13.36
CA ARG A 134 -8.99 4.80 -13.49
C ARG A 134 -8.68 3.40 -14.01
N LYS A 135 -7.69 3.27 -14.89
CA LYS A 135 -7.41 1.98 -15.51
C LYS A 135 -6.73 1.08 -14.48
N LEU A 136 -5.72 1.59 -13.77
CA LEU A 136 -5.11 0.89 -12.65
C LEU A 136 -6.14 0.58 -11.57
N LEU A 137 -6.97 1.56 -11.18
CA LEU A 137 -8.03 1.36 -10.19
C LEU A 137 -8.94 0.18 -10.58
N SER A 138 -9.41 0.15 -11.83
CA SER A 138 -10.26 -0.94 -12.31
C SER A 138 -9.56 -2.30 -12.28
N GLN A 139 -8.27 -2.35 -12.66
CA GLN A 139 -7.49 -3.59 -12.60
C GLN A 139 -7.35 -4.10 -11.18
N LEU A 140 -7.00 -3.22 -10.24
CA LEU A 140 -6.82 -3.55 -8.83
C LEU A 140 -8.13 -4.01 -8.18
N LEU A 141 -9.23 -3.29 -8.41
CA LEU A 141 -10.55 -3.68 -7.89
C LEU A 141 -11.00 -5.04 -8.44
N LYS A 142 -10.77 -5.32 -9.74
CA LYS A 142 -11.04 -6.65 -10.33
C LYS A 142 -10.16 -7.75 -9.75
N ALA A 143 -8.95 -7.40 -9.31
CA ALA A 143 -8.02 -8.31 -8.66
C ALA A 143 -8.31 -8.52 -7.16
N GLY A 144 -9.38 -7.93 -6.61
CA GLY A 144 -9.76 -8.09 -5.21
C GLY A 144 -9.13 -7.07 -4.27
N ALA A 145 -8.72 -5.90 -4.78
CA ALA A 145 -8.35 -4.78 -3.92
C ALA A 145 -9.52 -4.38 -3.00
N ASP A 146 -9.23 -4.19 -1.72
CA ASP A 146 -10.22 -3.92 -0.69
C ASP A 146 -10.66 -2.45 -0.70
N ALA A 147 -11.86 -2.21 -1.23
CA ALA A 147 -12.48 -0.88 -1.26
C ALA A 147 -12.98 -0.42 0.12
N ALA A 148 -13.04 -1.32 1.12
CA ALA A 148 -13.42 -1.04 2.50
C ALA A 148 -12.22 -0.91 3.45
N TYR A 149 -10.99 -1.05 2.94
CA TYR A 149 -9.77 -0.93 3.73
C TYR A 149 -9.77 0.38 4.54
N GLN A 150 -9.26 0.30 5.77
CA GLN A 150 -9.09 1.46 6.65
C GLN A 150 -7.61 1.61 7.01
N ASP A 151 -7.06 2.79 6.75
CA ASP A 151 -5.69 3.10 7.18
C ASP A 151 -5.59 3.27 8.72
N LYS A 152 -4.41 3.65 9.21
CA LYS A 152 -4.19 3.86 10.65
C LYS A 152 -5.13 4.89 11.26
N ASP A 153 -5.67 5.81 10.48
CA ASP A 153 -6.55 6.88 10.93
C ASP A 153 -8.02 6.56 10.64
N GLY A 154 -8.31 5.36 10.11
CA GLY A 154 -9.66 4.93 9.75
C GLY A 154 -10.14 5.51 8.42
N THR A 155 -9.25 6.18 7.67
CA THR A 155 -9.58 6.73 6.36
C THR A 155 -9.80 5.59 5.39
N THR A 156 -10.88 5.64 4.61
CA THR A 156 -11.19 4.65 3.56
C THR A 156 -10.77 5.15 2.17
N PRO A 157 -10.62 4.25 1.17
CA PRO A 157 -10.40 4.63 -0.23
C PRO A 157 -11.43 5.67 -0.74
N LEU A 158 -12.69 5.55 -0.33
CA LEU A 158 -13.75 6.46 -0.74
C LEU A 158 -13.60 7.85 -0.10
N MET A 159 -13.23 7.94 1.19
CA MET A 159 -12.88 9.22 1.82
C MET A 159 -11.70 9.87 1.11
N PHE A 160 -10.65 9.08 0.82
CA PHE A 160 -9.46 9.57 0.13
C PHE A 160 -9.79 10.06 -1.29
N ALA A 161 -10.62 9.35 -2.06
CA ALA A 161 -11.07 9.80 -3.37
C ALA A 161 -11.86 11.11 -3.33
N CYS A 162 -12.72 11.30 -2.31
CA CYS A 162 -13.44 12.56 -2.13
C CYS A 162 -12.48 13.70 -1.75
N TYR A 163 -11.48 13.43 -0.93
CA TYR A 163 -10.43 14.40 -0.58
C TYR A 163 -9.56 14.78 -1.80
N MET A 164 -9.19 13.82 -2.64
CA MET A 164 -8.39 14.08 -3.85
C MET A 164 -9.17 14.87 -4.91
N ALA A 165 -10.50 14.81 -4.90
CA ALA A 165 -11.35 15.63 -5.77
C ALA A 165 -11.47 17.10 -5.32
N ASN A 166 -10.77 17.50 -4.25
CA ASN A 166 -10.71 18.89 -3.79
C ASN A 166 -9.91 19.75 -4.79
N GLY A 167 -10.47 20.90 -5.19
CA GLY A 167 -9.79 21.89 -6.04
C GLY A 167 -9.99 21.69 -7.54
N ASN A 168 -10.03 20.45 -8.04
CA ASN A 168 -10.39 20.21 -9.44
C ASN A 168 -11.21 18.92 -9.62
N VAL A 169 -12.51 19.11 -9.84
CA VAL A 169 -13.46 18.01 -10.02
C VAL A 169 -13.76 17.80 -11.50
N ASP A 170 -13.60 16.58 -11.96
CA ASP A 170 -13.76 16.21 -13.35
C ASP A 170 -14.49 14.86 -13.52
N GLN A 171 -14.59 14.39 -14.76
CA GLN A 171 -15.20 13.08 -15.05
C GLN A 171 -14.37 11.93 -14.45
N ASN A 172 -13.06 12.11 -14.30
CA ASN A 172 -12.18 11.11 -13.72
C ASN A 172 -12.50 10.86 -12.25
N SER A 173 -12.64 11.94 -11.47
CA SER A 173 -13.05 11.93 -10.07
C SER A 173 -14.40 11.22 -9.88
N VAL A 174 -15.38 11.53 -10.74
CA VAL A 174 -16.70 10.87 -10.73
C VAL A 174 -16.57 9.37 -10.94
N ASP A 175 -15.75 8.94 -11.90
CA ASP A 175 -15.63 7.52 -12.27
C ASP A 175 -14.83 6.72 -11.23
N ILE A 176 -13.85 7.33 -10.55
CA ILE A 176 -13.14 6.72 -9.42
C ILE A 176 -14.11 6.48 -8.26
N ILE A 177 -14.83 7.52 -7.82
CA ILE A 177 -15.82 7.43 -6.73
C ILE A 177 -16.88 6.39 -7.06
N ARG A 178 -17.40 6.42 -8.30
CA ARG A 178 -18.37 5.42 -8.77
C ARG A 178 -17.81 4.00 -8.68
N SER A 179 -16.56 3.77 -9.11
CA SER A 179 -15.94 2.44 -9.11
C SER A 179 -15.77 1.91 -7.70
N LEU A 180 -15.35 2.76 -6.75
CA LEU A 180 -15.23 2.39 -5.34
C LEU A 180 -16.58 2.03 -4.72
N LEU A 181 -17.62 2.82 -5.00
CA LEU A 181 -18.98 2.53 -4.54
C LEU A 181 -19.52 1.21 -5.12
N TYR A 182 -19.31 0.95 -6.41
CA TYR A 182 -19.65 -0.35 -7.02
C TYR A 182 -18.88 -1.52 -6.42
N ALA A 183 -17.63 -1.29 -5.99
CA ALA A 183 -16.82 -2.28 -5.32
C ALA A 183 -17.16 -2.46 -3.83
N GLY A 184 -18.22 -1.81 -3.33
CA GLY A 184 -18.72 -2.00 -1.97
C GLY A 184 -18.10 -1.08 -0.93
N ALA A 185 -17.43 0.01 -1.32
CA ALA A 185 -17.00 1.03 -0.36
C ALA A 185 -18.20 1.62 0.39
N ASP A 186 -18.06 1.78 1.70
CA ASP A 186 -19.11 2.34 2.57
C ASP A 186 -19.01 3.87 2.66
N PRO A 187 -19.97 4.63 2.12
CA PRO A 187 -19.99 6.10 2.26
C PRO A 187 -20.24 6.56 3.70
N SER A 188 -20.76 5.69 4.57
CA SER A 188 -21.09 6.00 5.97
C SER A 188 -19.99 5.63 6.95
N ALA A 189 -18.88 5.04 6.47
CA ALA A 189 -17.72 4.78 7.31
C ALA A 189 -17.20 6.09 7.91
N VAL A 190 -16.66 6.00 9.13
CA VAL A 190 -16.18 7.15 9.90
C VAL A 190 -14.74 6.90 10.32
N ASN A 191 -13.87 7.88 10.07
CA ASN A 191 -12.47 7.83 10.50
C ASN A 191 -12.32 8.31 11.96
N LYS A 192 -11.09 8.35 12.50
CA LYS A 192 -10.82 8.78 13.88
C LYS A 192 -11.18 10.23 14.18
N ASP A 193 -11.24 11.09 13.17
CA ASP A 193 -11.66 12.49 13.29
C ASP A 193 -13.19 12.67 13.22
N GLY A 194 -13.94 11.57 13.14
CA GLY A 194 -15.39 11.62 12.97
C GLY A 194 -15.82 12.01 11.55
N LYS A 195 -14.92 11.92 10.57
CA LYS A 195 -15.18 12.32 9.17
C LYS A 195 -15.60 11.14 8.31
N THR A 196 -16.54 11.40 7.42
CA THR A 196 -17.09 10.52 6.39
C THR A 196 -16.63 10.94 4.99
N ALA A 197 -16.92 10.14 3.97
CA ALA A 197 -16.71 10.54 2.58
C ALA A 197 -17.49 11.82 2.21
N GLU A 198 -18.69 11.98 2.75
CA GLU A 198 -19.54 13.15 2.60
C GLU A 198 -18.88 14.42 3.15
N ASP A 199 -18.22 14.34 4.31
CA ASP A 199 -17.52 15.49 4.90
C ASP A 199 -16.38 16.00 4.00
N TYR A 200 -15.60 15.08 3.43
CA TYR A 200 -14.52 15.45 2.50
C TYR A 200 -15.07 16.01 1.19
N PHE A 201 -16.14 15.42 0.64
CA PHE A 201 -16.81 15.94 -0.55
C PHE A 201 -17.33 17.36 -0.34
N GLU A 202 -17.95 17.64 0.80
CA GLU A 202 -18.48 18.97 1.13
C GLU A 202 -17.39 20.02 1.34
N MET A 203 -16.27 19.63 1.95
CA MET A 203 -15.10 20.49 2.04
C MET A 203 -14.57 20.87 0.65
N GLY A 204 -14.40 19.89 -0.25
CA GLY A 204 -13.99 20.12 -1.63
C GLY A 204 -14.95 20.99 -2.42
N ARG A 205 -16.25 20.71 -2.30
CA ARG A 205 -17.32 21.49 -2.93
C ARG A 205 -17.24 22.96 -2.53
N LYS A 206 -17.11 23.25 -1.24
CA LYS A 206 -17.00 24.63 -0.72
C LYS A 206 -15.77 25.34 -1.27
N ASN A 207 -14.62 24.65 -1.33
CA ASN A 207 -13.39 25.21 -1.88
C ASN A 207 -13.55 25.55 -3.37
N ILE A 208 -14.09 24.62 -4.16
CA ILE A 208 -14.36 24.84 -5.59
C ILE A 208 -15.38 25.97 -5.80
N GLU A 209 -16.45 26.03 -5.00
CA GLU A 209 -17.43 27.12 -5.07
C GLU A 209 -16.84 28.48 -4.70
N ALA A 210 -15.92 28.53 -3.74
CA ALA A 210 -15.17 29.74 -3.39
C ALA A 210 -14.24 30.16 -4.53
N GLU A 211 -13.53 29.22 -5.16
CA GLU A 211 -12.71 29.48 -6.34
C GLU A 211 -13.54 29.99 -7.52
N MET A 212 -14.73 29.43 -7.78
CA MET A 212 -15.63 29.91 -8.82
C MET A 212 -16.06 31.37 -8.64
N LYS A 213 -16.12 31.85 -7.38
CA LYS A 213 -16.45 33.25 -7.05
C LYS A 213 -15.23 34.17 -7.21
N ASN A 214 -14.04 33.67 -6.93
CA ASN A 214 -12.82 34.48 -6.79
C ASN A 214 -11.88 34.43 -8.01
N SER A 215 -12.13 33.57 -9.00
CA SER A 215 -11.21 33.29 -10.12
C SER A 215 -11.71 33.76 -11.50
N ARG A 216 -10.78 33.74 -12.47
CA ARG A 216 -11.03 33.96 -13.92
C ARG A 216 -11.64 32.75 -14.65
N LEU A 217 -12.26 31.80 -13.94
CA LEU A 217 -12.92 30.67 -14.61
C LEU A 217 -14.02 31.18 -15.55
N THR A 218 -14.10 30.58 -16.72
CA THR A 218 -15.17 30.80 -17.71
C THR A 218 -16.50 30.26 -17.19
N ASP A 219 -17.61 30.75 -17.74
CA ASP A 219 -18.94 30.24 -17.38
C ASP A 219 -19.10 28.75 -17.70
N GLU A 220 -18.43 28.26 -18.74
CA GLU A 220 -18.47 26.85 -19.11
C GLU A 220 -17.68 25.98 -18.11
N GLU A 221 -16.50 26.41 -17.65
CA GLU A 221 -15.75 25.70 -16.60
C GLU A 221 -16.56 25.65 -15.29
N LYS A 222 -17.19 26.77 -14.89
CA LYS A 222 -18.06 26.81 -13.70
C LYS A 222 -19.25 25.85 -13.84
N LYS A 223 -19.90 25.86 -15.00
CA LYS A 223 -21.02 24.96 -15.32
C LYS A 223 -20.57 23.50 -15.30
N GLN A 224 -19.40 23.20 -15.85
CA GLN A 224 -18.83 21.86 -15.89
C GLN A 224 -18.51 21.34 -14.48
N SER A 225 -17.86 22.15 -13.64
CA SER A 225 -17.57 21.78 -12.25
C SER A 225 -18.85 21.55 -11.44
N ARG A 226 -19.87 22.40 -11.57
CA ARG A 226 -21.19 22.17 -10.94
C ARG A 226 -21.82 20.85 -11.40
N ARG A 227 -21.70 20.51 -12.68
CA ARG A 227 -22.21 19.24 -13.23
C ARG A 227 -21.50 18.05 -12.59
N TYR A 228 -20.18 18.09 -12.42
CA TYR A 228 -19.45 16.98 -11.81
C TYR A 228 -19.71 16.87 -10.30
N LEU A 229 -19.77 17.99 -9.57
CA LEU A 229 -20.22 18.02 -8.17
C LEU A 229 -21.60 17.38 -8.03
N GLY A 230 -22.56 17.73 -8.89
CA GLY A 230 -23.89 17.13 -8.91
C GLY A 230 -23.88 15.62 -9.16
N LYS A 231 -22.99 15.12 -10.05
CA LYS A 231 -22.83 13.68 -10.27
C LYS A 231 -22.30 12.96 -9.04
N ILE A 232 -21.28 13.51 -8.37
CA ILE A 232 -20.71 12.91 -7.15
C ILE A 232 -21.75 12.89 -6.03
N ARG A 233 -22.43 14.03 -5.81
CA ARG A 233 -23.55 14.15 -4.87
C ARG A 233 -24.57 13.02 -5.05
N VAL A 234 -25.08 12.85 -6.28
CA VAL A 234 -26.06 11.79 -6.57
C VAL A 234 -25.50 10.38 -6.30
N LEU A 235 -24.22 10.14 -6.56
CA LEU A 235 -23.59 8.84 -6.27
C LEU A 235 -23.55 8.56 -4.76
N LEU A 236 -23.09 9.53 -3.96
CA LEU A 236 -22.99 9.40 -2.51
C LEU A 236 -24.37 9.23 -1.88
N ASP A 237 -25.34 10.08 -2.24
CA ASP A 237 -26.71 10.02 -1.70
C ASP A 237 -27.36 8.66 -1.99
N ARG A 238 -27.22 8.14 -3.23
CA ARG A 238 -27.74 6.83 -3.60
C ARG A 238 -27.09 5.70 -2.83
N ALA A 239 -25.77 5.76 -2.63
CA ALA A 239 -25.03 4.72 -1.92
C ALA A 239 -25.39 4.67 -0.43
N VAL A 240 -25.69 5.81 0.19
CA VAL A 240 -26.22 5.87 1.57
C VAL A 240 -27.62 5.25 1.63
N VAL A 241 -28.50 5.59 0.68
CA VAL A 241 -29.88 5.06 0.66
C VAL A 241 -29.90 3.56 0.39
N SER A 242 -29.11 3.04 -0.55
CA SER A 242 -29.11 1.61 -0.89
C SER A 242 -28.61 0.68 0.23
N ARG A 243 -28.03 1.24 1.30
CA ARG A 243 -27.51 0.50 2.46
C ARG A 243 -28.45 0.52 3.67
N ARG A 244 -29.52 1.31 3.64
CA ARG A 244 -30.57 1.34 4.68
C ARG A 244 -31.67 0.34 4.37
#